data_AF-A0A2N6K1D8-F1
#
_entry.id   AF-A0A2N6K1D8-F1
#
_cell.length_a   1.000
_cell.length_b   1.000
_cell.length_c   1.000
_cell.angle_alpha   90.00
_cell.angle_beta   90.00
_cell.angle_gamma   90.00
#
_symmetry.space_group_name_H-M   'P 1'
#
loop_
_entity.id
_entity.type
_entity.pdbx_description
1 polymer ?
#
loop_
_entity_poly.entity_id
_entity_poly.type
_entity_poly.pdbx_seq_one_letter_code
_entity_poly.pdbx_strand_id
1 'polypeptide(L)' 'MIKYNPIYKTLGNQSELAVEAIVNRIITSGEMSRQDHALLTSTVLNNGEINEGGRRQINRIFDHIQTGRLKLVNW' A
#
# COMPACT_ATOMS: atom_id res chain seq x y z
N MET A 1 -18.08 10.42 24.37
CA MET A 1 -17.88 9.11 23.71
C MET A 1 -18.01 9.28 22.21
N ILE A 2 -16.93 9.12 21.46
CA ILE A 2 -16.97 9.11 19.99
C ILE A 2 -17.74 7.84 19.59
N LYS A 3 -18.86 8.00 18.87
CA LYS A 3 -19.66 6.87 18.38
C LYS A 3 -18.82 6.07 17.37
N TYR A 4 -18.56 4.80 17.68
CA TYR A 4 -17.87 3.87 16.80
C TYR A 4 -18.77 3.59 15.59
N ASN A 5 -18.42 4.10 14.41
CA ASN A 5 -19.20 3.86 13.19
C ASN A 5 -18.56 2.70 12.40
N PRO A 6 -19.23 1.53 12.29
CA PRO A 6 -18.68 0.34 11.66
C PRO A 6 -18.39 0.51 10.16
N ILE A 7 -19.03 1.47 9.50
CA ILE A 7 -18.81 1.75 8.06
C ILE A 7 -17.36 2.19 7.79
N TYR A 8 -16.76 3.00 8.66
CA TYR A 8 -15.37 3.43 8.48
C TYR A 8 -14.38 2.29 8.72
N LYS A 9 -14.73 1.32 9.58
CA LYS A 9 -13.92 0.11 9.80
C LYS A 9 -13.99 -0.82 8.59
N THR A 10 -15.17 -0.99 7.98
CA THR A 10 -15.32 -1.82 6.77
C THR A 10 -14.62 -1.21 5.56
N LEU A 11 -14.73 0.12 5.37
CA LEU A 11 -14.01 0.82 4.31
C LEU A 11 -12.50 0.81 4.54
N GLY A 12 -12.06 0.98 5.78
CA GLY A 12 -10.67 0.83 6.19
C GLY A 12 -10.11 -0.55 5.83
N ASN A 13 -10.82 -1.61 6.19
CA ASN A 13 -10.42 -2.98 5.89
C ASN A 13 -10.37 -3.26 4.38
N GLN A 14 -11.34 -2.78 3.60
CA GLN A 14 -11.33 -2.94 2.14
C GLN A 14 -10.15 -2.19 1.49
N SER A 15 -9.85 -0.98 1.95
CA SER A 15 -8.70 -0.22 1.47
C SER A 15 -7.37 -0.90 1.84
N GLU A 16 -7.26 -1.49 3.02
CA GLU A 16 -6.08 -2.23 3.46
C GLU A 16 -5.84 -3.47 2.61
N LEU A 17 -6.91 -4.24 2.31
CA LEU A 17 -6.83 -5.40 1.40
C LEU A 17 -6.40 -5.02 -0.02
N ALA A 18 -6.90 -3.89 -0.54
CA ALA A 18 -6.52 -3.40 -1.86
C ALA A 18 -5.04 -2.99 -1.92
N VAL A 19 -4.56 -2.26 -0.90
CA VAL A 19 -3.13 -1.89 -0.78
C VAL A 19 -2.26 -3.13 -0.67
N GLU A 20 -2.65 -4.10 0.16
CA GLU A 20 -1.91 -5.35 0.33
C GLU A 20 -1.81 -6.14 -0.98
N ALA A 21 -2.89 -6.23 -1.77
CA ALA A 21 -2.87 -6.91 -3.05
C ALA A 21 -1.88 -6.27 -4.05
N ILE A 22 -1.84 -4.93 -4.11
CA ILE A 22 -0.90 -4.19 -4.96
C ILE A 22 0.54 -4.43 -4.48
N VAL A 23 0.79 -4.31 -3.18
CA VAL A 23 2.14 -4.52 -2.62
C VAL A 23 2.63 -5.94 -2.84
N ASN A 24 1.77 -6.95 -2.65
CA ASN A 24 2.13 -8.34 -2.92
C ASN A 24 2.46 -8.54 -4.42
N ARG A 25 1.71 -7.94 -5.35
CA ARG A 25 2.04 -8.00 -6.79
C ARG A 25 3.44 -7.43 -7.07
N ILE A 26 3.73 -6.24 -6.53
CA ILE A 26 5.01 -5.56 -6.71
C ILE A 26 6.16 -6.42 -6.15
N ILE A 27 6.04 -6.87 -4.90
CA ILE A 27 7.05 -7.70 -4.24
C ILE A 27 7.26 -9.02 -5.00
N THR A 28 6.20 -9.70 -5.43
CA THR A 28 6.31 -10.95 -6.18
C THR A 28 6.99 -10.75 -7.53
N SER A 29 6.76 -9.62 -8.20
CA SER A 29 7.43 -9.31 -9.47
C SER A 29 8.92 -8.96 -9.29
N GLY A 30 9.34 -8.52 -8.10
CA GLY A 30 10.68 -8.01 -7.85
C GLY A 30 10.97 -6.68 -8.53
N GLU A 31 9.98 -6.06 -9.17
CA GLU A 31 10.09 -4.81 -9.90
C GLU A 31 8.96 -3.85 -9.51
N MET A 32 9.25 -2.55 -9.51
CA MET A 32 8.27 -1.50 -9.31
C MET A 32 8.42 -0.43 -10.38
N SER A 33 7.42 -0.32 -11.24
CA SER A 33 7.33 0.72 -12.26
C SER A 33 6.74 2.02 -11.71
N ARG A 34 6.86 3.12 -12.47
CA ARG A 34 6.13 4.36 -12.18
C ARG A 34 4.60 4.17 -12.11
N GLN A 35 4.06 3.23 -12.89
CA GLN A 35 2.63 2.91 -12.89
C GLN A 35 2.23 2.19 -11.59
N ASP A 36 3.06 1.24 -11.13
CA ASP A 36 2.88 0.58 -9.84
C ASP A 36 2.92 1.57 -8.68
N HIS A 37 3.87 2.51 -8.72
CA HIS A 37 3.96 3.58 -7.74
C HIS A 37 2.72 4.46 -7.74
N ALA A 38 2.27 4.96 -8.89
CA ALA A 38 1.07 5.78 -8.99
C ALA A 38 -0.18 5.05 -8.48
N LEU A 39 -0.34 3.77 -8.84
CA LEU A 39 -1.43 2.94 -8.37
C LEU A 39 -1.40 2.76 -6.85
N LEU A 40 -0.23 2.42 -6.29
CA LEU A 40 -0.05 2.26 -4.85
C LEU A 40 -0.36 3.56 -4.11
N THR A 41 0.22 4.68 -4.53
CA THR A 41 0.01 5.99 -3.90
C THR A 41 -1.47 6.40 -3.94
N SER A 42 -2.14 6.27 -5.09
CA SER A 42 -3.57 6.61 -5.21
C SER A 42 -4.47 5.75 -4.30
N THR A 43 -4.10 4.48 -4.11
CA THR A 43 -4.89 3.53 -3.32
C THR A 43 -4.68 3.74 -1.81
N VAL A 44 -3.43 3.99 -1.39
CA VAL A 44 -3.09 4.29 0.01
C VAL A 44 -3.72 5.62 0.44
N LEU A 45 -3.74 6.63 -0.43
CA LEU A 45 -4.26 7.97 -0.12
C LEU A 45 -5.77 8.13 -0.32
N ASN A 46 -6.52 7.05 -0.57
CA ASN A 46 -7.93 7.08 -0.97
C ASN A 46 -8.90 7.71 0.08
N ASN A 47 -8.40 8.15 1.25
CA ASN A 47 -9.16 8.93 2.24
C ASN A 47 -8.36 10.11 2.83
N GLY A 48 -7.30 10.57 2.15
CA GLY A 48 -6.44 11.68 2.59
C GLY A 48 -5.48 11.35 3.74
N GLU A 49 -5.68 10.22 4.44
CA GLU A 49 -4.80 9.76 5.52
C GLU A 49 -4.28 8.35 5.27
N ILE A 50 -3.00 8.15 5.56
CA ILE A 50 -2.37 6.82 5.58
C ILE A 50 -2.64 6.19 6.94
N ASN A 51 -3.47 5.15 6.97
CA ASN A 51 -3.70 4.36 8.18
C ASN A 51 -2.48 3.46 8.50
N GLU A 52 -2.48 2.86 9.68
CA GLU A 52 -1.36 2.02 10.13
C GLU A 52 -1.13 0.79 9.24
N GLY A 53 -2.19 0.21 8.68
CA GLY A 53 -2.10 -0.87 7.69
C GLY A 53 -1.35 -0.44 6.44
N GLY A 54 -1.73 0.70 5.87
CA GLY A 54 -1.06 1.30 4.72
C GLY A 54 0.41 1.60 4.99
N ARG A 55 0.76 2.13 6.18
CA ARG A 55 2.16 2.35 6.58
C ARG A 55 2.96 1.05 6.62
N ARG A 56 2.42 -0.02 7.20
CA ARG A 56 3.08 -1.34 7.21
C ARG A 56 3.34 -1.85 5.80
N GLN A 57 2.37 -1.74 4.89
CA GLN A 57 2.53 -2.19 3.51
C GLN A 57 3.57 -1.36 2.74
N ILE A 58 3.62 -0.05 2.96
CA ILE A 58 4.66 0.83 2.40
C ILE A 58 6.05 0.45 2.92
N ASN A 59 6.18 0.21 4.23
CA ASN A 59 7.46 -0.20 4.81
C ASN A 59 7.96 -1.51 4.21
N ARG A 60 7.07 -2.48 3.94
CA ARG A 60 7.45 -3.73 3.25
C ARG A 60 8.07 -3.47 1.87
N ILE A 61 7.58 -2.50 1.10
CA ILE A 61 8.18 -2.10 -0.19
C ILE A 61 9.60 -1.58 0.05
N PHE A 62 9.78 -0.66 1.00
CA PHE A 62 11.09 -0.10 1.31
C PHE A 62 12.10 -1.15 1.79
N ASP A 63 11.66 -2.11 2.62
CA ASP A 63 12.51 -3.22 3.06
C ASP A 63 13.01 -4.06 1.87
N HIS A 64 12.14 -4.32 0.88
CA HIS A 64 12.52 -5.07 -0.31
C HIS A 64 13.46 -4.29 -1.22
N ILE A 65 13.29 -2.96 -1.32
CA ILE A 65 14.24 -2.09 -2.04
C ILE A 65 15.60 -2.10 -1.33
N GLN A 66 15.62 -1.90 -0.02
CA GLN A 66 16.85 -1.84 0.77
C GLN A 66 17.63 -3.16 0.76
N THR A 67 16.93 -4.29 0.73
CA THR A 67 17.54 -5.63 0.62
C THR A 67 17.87 -6.03 -0.82
N GLY A 68 17.60 -5.17 -1.82
CA GLY A 68 17.86 -5.44 -3.23
C GLY A 68 16.94 -6.48 -3.87
N ARG A 69 15.88 -6.90 -3.17
CA ARG A 69 14.86 -7.85 -3.63
C ARG A 69 13.81 -7.21 -4.54
N LEU A 70 13.69 -5.89 -4.50
CA LEU A 70 12.82 -5.08 -5.33
C LEU A 70 13.63 -3.99 -6.04
N LYS A 71 13.47 -3.87 -7.36
CA LYS A 71 14.14 -2.84 -8.17
C LYS A 71 13.12 -1.86 -8.72
N LEU A 72 13.48 -0.58 -8.73
CA LEU A 72 12.71 0.44 -9.44
C LEU A 72 13.04 0.35 -10.93
N VAL A 73 12.03 0.22 -11.79
CA VAL A 73 12.18 0.09 -13.24
C VAL A 73 11.46 1.22 -13.96
N ASN A 74 12.01 1.67 -15.09
CA ASN A 74 11.40 2.72 -15.93
C ASN A 74 11.05 3.98 -15.13
N TRP A 75 11.98 4.40 -14.27
CA TRP A 75 11.89 5.60 -13.45
C TRP A 75 12.47 6.81 -14.17
#